data_AF-A0A1Q3H372-F1
#
_entry.id   AF-A0A1Q3H372-F1
#
_cell.length_a   1.000
_cell.length_b   1.000
_cell.length_c   1.000
_cell.angle_alpha   90.00
_cell.angle_beta   90.00
_cell.angle_gamma   90.00
#
_symmetry.space_group_name_H-M   'P 1'
#
loop_
_entity.id
_entity.type
_entity.pdbx_description
1 polymer ?
#
loop_
_entity_poly.entity_id
_entity_poly.type
_entity_poly.pdbx_seq_one_letter_code
_entity_poly.pdbx_strand_id
1 'polypeptide(L)'
;MDNTIDKKTYDEKAFKRLLVDFLKTKSQGATQTEMMVATGLSKDWVELATRSLLNDFPARLEPNAQQELVYIFDFSEAASEPLLRRILHLLWKGFTFFFKAWIVLMLFTYLLFYVLVLAVGVSLLTRSSTVFEEVLAGLWKALRDVFRMLGKGKDGAILSDDGYIHQIFSYVFGQTRDMVDDLALEKVLLGYISQNQGKIVVAEVIKLTGWSVRKAQEEAAQLLANYHGDAEVTDEGVIVYTFADLESMNPGPKVEVLPIWERLIPYRRMNDNDKDMNNTIMYINAFNWVMSIIGPFVLVYILFDEVQQQYPPDWFFTWVMVVPFCYSFLFWLIPRLRRIGVNAENCCIDIINTENQFLKPIFERVTERIYRDTAAHDLVLANEKQATQDAGKLLDKKAIELEAESNSDAQGMYYVFEQLQLDLKVAKELRG
;
A
#
# COMPACT_ATOMS: atom_id res chain seq x y z
N MET A 1 27.54 -1.96 42.15
CA MET A 1 27.34 -3.37 41.77
C MET A 1 25.84 -3.56 41.66
N ASP A 2 25.36 -3.59 40.43
CA ASP A 2 24.02 -4.07 40.11
C ASP A 2 24.21 -5.11 39.00
N ASN A 3 23.71 -6.32 39.25
CA ASN A 3 23.94 -7.51 38.44
C ASN A 3 22.72 -7.71 37.55
N THR A 4 22.66 -6.96 36.45
CA THR A 4 21.73 -7.22 35.35
C THR A 4 22.48 -7.09 34.03
N ILE A 5 22.29 -8.09 33.16
CA ILE A 5 22.82 -8.06 31.79
C ILE A 5 22.05 -6.96 31.06
N ASP A 6 22.75 -5.90 30.67
CA ASP A 6 22.21 -4.86 29.81
C ASP A 6 21.71 -5.49 28.52
N LYS A 7 20.38 -5.53 28.36
CA LYS A 7 19.69 -6.02 27.18
C LYS A 7 19.86 -4.94 26.11
N LYS A 8 20.95 -4.98 25.34
CA LYS A 8 21.05 -4.20 24.10
C LYS A 8 19.88 -4.63 23.21
N THR A 9 18.92 -3.73 23.02
CA THR A 9 17.84 -3.90 22.04
C THR A 9 18.47 -4.08 20.66
N TYR A 10 18.01 -5.10 19.93
CA TYR A 10 18.45 -5.35 18.56
C TYR A 10 18.15 -4.13 17.69
N ASP A 11 19.20 -3.49 17.16
CA ASP A 11 19.11 -2.39 16.19
C ASP A 11 19.57 -2.93 14.83
N GLU A 12 18.60 -3.42 14.07
CA GLU A 12 18.82 -4.03 12.76
C GLU A 12 19.65 -3.13 11.84
N LYS A 13 19.37 -1.82 11.85
CA LYS A 13 19.99 -0.88 10.93
C LYS A 13 21.45 -0.63 11.30
N ALA A 14 21.77 -0.55 12.60
CA ALA A 14 23.14 -0.42 13.07
C ALA A 14 23.94 -1.71 12.81
N PHE A 15 23.35 -2.88 13.05
CA PHE A 15 24.04 -4.17 12.92
C PHE A 15 24.28 -4.54 11.45
N LYS A 16 23.31 -4.31 10.57
CA LYS A 16 23.49 -4.42 9.12
C LYS A 16 24.65 -3.56 8.64
N ARG A 17 24.73 -2.31 9.11
CA ARG A 17 25.79 -1.38 8.69
C ARG A 17 27.17 -1.91 9.07
N LEU A 18 27.34 -2.41 10.29
CA LEU A 18 28.61 -3.01 10.74
C LEU A 18 29.02 -4.21 9.89
N LEU A 19 28.08 -5.11 9.57
CA LEU A 19 28.35 -6.26 8.71
C LEU A 19 28.67 -5.86 7.27
N VAL A 20 27.93 -4.92 6.68
CA VAL A 20 28.20 -4.42 5.32
C VAL A 20 29.57 -3.75 5.23
N ASP A 21 29.92 -2.93 6.22
CA ASP A 21 31.21 -2.25 6.26
C ASP A 21 32.36 -3.27 6.34
N PHE A 22 32.21 -4.33 7.14
CA PHE A 22 33.16 -5.44 7.20
C PHE A 22 33.22 -6.24 5.89
N LEU A 23 32.09 -6.69 5.36
CA LEU A 23 32.02 -7.55 4.18
C LEU A 23 32.53 -6.84 2.91
N LYS A 24 32.41 -5.52 2.82
CA LYS A 24 33.04 -4.72 1.74
C LYS A 24 34.56 -4.75 1.76
N THR A 25 35.19 -4.99 2.92
CA THR A 25 36.65 -5.12 3.02
C THR A 25 37.15 -6.48 2.55
N LYS A 26 36.26 -7.48 2.40
CA LYS A 26 36.61 -8.87 2.10
C LYS A 26 35.86 -9.39 0.87
N SER A 27 36.44 -9.16 -0.31
CA SER A 27 35.84 -9.53 -1.62
C SER A 27 35.64 -11.05 -1.82
N GLN A 28 36.31 -11.89 -1.03
CA GLN A 28 36.18 -13.35 -1.07
C GLN A 28 35.04 -13.90 -0.18
N GLY A 29 34.27 -13.02 0.47
CA GLY A 29 33.23 -13.38 1.43
C GLY A 29 33.76 -13.70 2.83
N ALA A 30 32.84 -13.92 3.77
CA ALA A 30 33.16 -14.23 5.16
C ALA A 30 32.23 -15.29 5.75
N THR A 31 32.71 -16.04 6.73
CA THR A 31 31.86 -16.94 7.54
C THR A 31 31.18 -16.15 8.67
N GLN A 32 30.09 -16.67 9.23
CA GLN A 32 29.42 -16.04 10.36
C GLN A 32 30.37 -15.88 11.57
N THR A 33 31.28 -16.83 11.77
CA THR A 33 32.32 -16.76 12.81
C THR A 33 33.25 -15.57 12.60
N GLU A 34 33.69 -15.32 11.37
CA GLU A 34 34.53 -14.16 11.05
C GLU A 34 33.76 -12.84 11.20
N MET A 35 32.48 -12.83 10.83
CA MET A 35 31.60 -11.67 11.01
C MET A 35 31.42 -11.34 12.50
N MET A 36 31.26 -12.34 13.37
CA MET A 36 31.22 -12.14 14.82
C MET A 36 32.52 -11.54 15.36
N VAL A 37 33.67 -12.09 14.95
CA VAL A 37 34.99 -11.62 15.40
C VAL A 37 35.24 -10.18 14.95
N ALA A 38 34.85 -9.82 13.73
CA ALA A 38 35.09 -8.51 13.18
C ALA A 38 34.15 -7.41 13.72
N THR A 39 32.88 -7.76 13.98
CA THR A 39 31.86 -6.78 14.39
C THR A 39 31.62 -6.75 15.90
N GLY A 40 32.07 -7.77 16.63
CA GLY A 40 31.80 -7.94 18.06
C GLY A 40 30.32 -8.23 18.38
N LEU A 41 29.51 -8.57 17.36
CA LEU A 41 28.11 -8.95 17.51
C LEU A 41 27.99 -10.39 18.04
N SER A 42 26.93 -10.67 18.79
CA SER A 42 26.62 -12.04 19.19
C SER A 42 26.24 -12.89 17.99
N LYS A 43 26.34 -14.21 18.13
CA LYS A 43 25.98 -15.17 17.07
C LYS A 43 24.56 -14.91 16.54
N ASP A 44 23.59 -14.75 17.46
CA ASP A 44 22.18 -14.53 17.10
C ASP A 44 21.97 -13.23 16.31
N TRP A 45 22.68 -12.15 16.66
CA TRP A 45 22.59 -10.89 15.94
C TRP A 45 23.28 -10.94 14.58
N VAL A 46 24.41 -11.64 14.48
CA VAL A 46 25.06 -11.87 13.19
C VAL A 46 24.15 -12.71 12.30
N GLU A 47 23.51 -13.75 12.82
CA GLU A 47 22.57 -14.56 12.06
C GLU A 47 21.38 -13.73 11.55
N LEU A 48 20.72 -12.99 12.44
CA LEU A 48 19.57 -12.15 12.08
C LEU A 48 19.96 -11.06 11.07
N ALA A 49 21.07 -10.37 11.28
CA ALA A 49 21.51 -9.32 10.38
C ALA A 49 22.01 -9.89 9.04
N THR A 50 22.67 -11.05 9.03
CA THR A 50 23.09 -11.73 7.79
C THR A 50 21.90 -12.23 6.99
N ARG A 51 20.89 -12.85 7.64
CA ARG A 51 19.61 -13.21 7.00
C ARG A 51 18.96 -11.99 6.37
N SER A 52 18.91 -10.89 7.12
CA SER A 52 18.30 -9.67 6.62
C SER A 52 19.12 -9.01 5.49
N LEU A 53 20.43 -9.26 5.40
CA LEU A 53 21.26 -8.85 4.25
C LEU A 53 21.03 -9.74 3.02
N LEU A 54 20.73 -11.03 3.18
CA LEU A 54 20.40 -11.92 2.05
C LEU A 54 19.12 -11.50 1.32
N ASN A 55 18.20 -10.85 2.03
CA ASN A 55 16.98 -10.28 1.43
C ASN A 55 17.27 -8.99 0.63
N ASP A 56 18.27 -8.22 1.06
CA ASP A 56 18.56 -6.88 0.52
C ASP A 56 19.60 -6.90 -0.62
N PHE A 57 20.45 -7.93 -0.69
CA PHE A 57 21.59 -8.00 -1.62
C PHE A 57 21.73 -9.39 -2.25
N PRO A 58 22.04 -9.48 -3.56
CA PRO A 58 22.41 -10.74 -4.18
C PRO A 58 23.61 -11.35 -3.47
N ALA A 59 23.51 -12.62 -3.09
CA ALA A 59 24.57 -13.33 -2.38
C ALA A 59 24.81 -14.72 -2.96
N ARG A 60 26.07 -15.15 -2.95
CA ARG A 60 26.49 -16.52 -3.23
C ARG A 60 26.97 -17.17 -1.94
N LEU A 61 26.55 -18.41 -1.72
CA LEU A 61 26.96 -19.23 -0.59
C LEU A 61 27.86 -20.34 -1.11
N GLU A 62 29.11 -20.35 -0.67
CA GLU A 62 30.08 -21.37 -1.07
C GLU A 62 30.62 -22.09 0.17
N PRO A 63 30.68 -23.44 0.18
CA PRO A 63 31.31 -24.16 1.27
C PRO A 63 32.83 -24.02 1.19
N ASN A 64 33.48 -23.69 2.31
CA ASN A 64 34.94 -23.68 2.40
C ASN A 64 35.53 -25.10 2.57
N ALA A 65 36.87 -25.20 2.61
CA ALA A 65 37.59 -26.46 2.80
C ALA A 65 37.27 -27.18 4.13
N GLN A 66 36.64 -26.48 5.07
CA GLN A 66 36.19 -26.95 6.38
C GLN A 66 34.67 -27.23 6.43
N GLN A 67 33.98 -27.20 5.28
CA GLN A 67 32.53 -27.36 5.13
C GLN A 67 31.67 -26.27 5.81
N GLU A 68 32.25 -25.10 6.10
CA GLU A 68 31.50 -23.94 6.60
C GLU A 68 31.04 -23.06 5.43
N LEU A 69 29.85 -22.45 5.57
CA LEU A 69 29.29 -21.56 4.56
C LEU A 69 30.00 -20.20 4.57
N VAL A 70 30.58 -19.83 3.44
CA VAL A 70 31.14 -18.51 3.16
C VAL A 70 30.09 -17.68 2.44
N TYR A 71 29.75 -16.54 3.03
CA TYR A 71 28.77 -15.60 2.49
C TYR A 71 29.49 -14.56 1.63
N ILE A 72 29.26 -14.61 0.32
CA ILE A 72 29.83 -13.68 -0.66
C ILE A 72 28.69 -12.77 -1.14
N PHE A 73 28.68 -11.53 -0.67
CA PHE A 73 27.67 -10.54 -1.05
C PHE A 73 28.16 -9.68 -2.21
N ASP A 74 27.30 -9.50 -3.20
CA ASP A 74 27.53 -8.54 -4.26
C ASP A 74 26.94 -7.17 -3.87
N PHE A 75 27.76 -6.33 -3.25
CA PHE A 75 27.37 -4.96 -2.91
C PHE A 75 27.45 -3.99 -4.10
N SER A 76 27.88 -4.45 -5.29
CA SER A 76 27.93 -3.61 -6.49
C SER A 76 26.53 -3.37 -7.07
N GLU A 77 25.58 -4.24 -6.73
CA GLU A 77 24.15 -4.06 -6.91
C GLU A 77 23.46 -4.15 -5.55
N ALA A 78 23.70 -3.15 -4.71
CA ALA A 78 22.69 -2.84 -3.72
C ALA A 78 21.34 -2.73 -4.45
N ALA A 79 20.33 -3.48 -4.02
CA ALA A 79 18.93 -3.14 -4.27
C ALA A 79 18.58 -1.84 -3.53
N SER A 80 19.42 -0.81 -3.70
CA SER A 80 19.10 0.56 -3.42
C SER A 80 17.99 0.89 -4.40
N GLU A 81 16.83 1.29 -3.87
CA GLU A 81 15.89 2.04 -4.70
C GLU A 81 16.71 3.07 -5.50
N PRO A 82 16.53 3.16 -6.83
CA PRO A 82 17.34 4.02 -7.66
C PRO A 82 17.36 5.40 -7.01
N LEU A 83 18.54 6.00 -6.89
CA LEU A 83 18.74 7.27 -6.18
C LEU A 83 17.70 8.34 -6.61
N LEU A 84 17.23 8.25 -7.85
CA LEU A 84 16.09 8.97 -8.42
C LEU A 84 14.77 8.75 -7.66
N ARG A 85 14.36 7.51 -7.33
CA ARG A 85 13.15 7.21 -6.54
C ARG A 85 13.25 7.75 -5.12
N ARG A 86 14.40 7.65 -4.48
CA ARG A 86 14.60 8.21 -3.13
C ARG A 86 14.51 9.73 -3.12
N ILE A 87 15.15 10.39 -4.10
CA ILE A 87 15.04 11.84 -4.29
C ILE A 87 13.60 12.21 -4.63
N LEU A 88 12.95 11.50 -5.55
CA LEU A 88 11.57 11.76 -5.95
C LEU A 88 10.60 11.60 -4.78
N HIS A 89 10.81 10.61 -3.90
CA HIS A 89 10.00 10.42 -2.71
C HIS A 89 10.18 11.55 -1.69
N LEU A 90 11.41 12.00 -1.46
CA LEU A 90 11.70 13.16 -0.61
C LEU A 90 11.11 14.45 -1.20
N LEU A 91 11.28 14.67 -2.51
CA LEU A 91 10.68 15.78 -3.23
C LEU A 91 9.17 15.73 -3.16
N TRP A 92 8.56 14.56 -3.32
CA TRP A 92 7.11 14.38 -3.22
C TRP A 92 6.59 14.66 -1.81
N LYS A 93 7.31 14.23 -0.76
CA LYS A 93 6.97 14.51 0.63
C LYS A 93 7.08 16.01 0.93
N GLY A 94 8.17 16.65 0.50
CA GLY A 94 8.37 18.09 0.62
C GLY A 94 7.33 18.89 -0.16
N PHE A 95 7.04 18.49 -1.39
CA PHE A 95 6.00 19.06 -2.24
C PHE A 95 4.62 18.92 -1.61
N THR A 96 4.28 17.75 -1.09
CA THR A 96 3.00 17.51 -0.41
C THR A 96 2.85 18.39 0.82
N PHE A 97 3.90 18.51 1.65
CA PHE A 97 3.88 19.39 2.81
C PHE A 97 3.72 20.86 2.43
N PHE A 98 4.54 21.34 1.49
CA PHE A 98 4.46 22.69 0.96
C PHE A 98 3.08 22.99 0.38
N PHE A 99 2.57 22.09 -0.47
CA PHE A 99 1.28 22.29 -1.14
C PHE A 99 0.11 22.19 -0.16
N LYS A 100 0.17 21.35 0.89
CA LYS A 100 -0.81 21.37 1.99
C LYS A 100 -0.84 22.72 2.71
N ALA A 101 0.32 23.25 3.09
CA ALA A 101 0.41 24.57 3.72
C ALA A 101 -0.06 25.68 2.76
N TRP A 102 0.29 25.56 1.47
CA TRP A 102 -0.12 26.48 0.42
C TRP A 102 -1.63 26.47 0.17
N ILE A 103 -2.28 25.30 0.15
CA ILE A 103 -3.76 25.18 0.07
C ILE A 103 -4.41 25.97 1.19
N VAL A 104 -3.95 25.75 2.41
CA VAL A 104 -4.51 26.42 3.59
C VAL A 104 -4.29 27.93 3.47
N LEU A 105 -3.07 28.37 3.14
CA LEU A 105 -2.74 29.78 2.92
C LEU A 105 -3.63 30.41 1.85
N MET A 106 -3.71 29.79 0.67
CA MET A 106 -4.51 30.27 -0.46
C MET A 106 -5.99 30.35 -0.12
N LEU A 107 -6.51 29.32 0.55
CA LEU A 107 -7.90 29.31 0.98
C LEU A 107 -8.19 30.52 1.88
N PHE A 108 -7.30 30.87 2.81
CA PHE A 108 -7.48 32.05 3.67
C PHE A 108 -7.28 33.37 2.94
N THR A 109 -6.19 33.51 2.18
CA THR A 109 -5.84 34.76 1.51
C THR A 109 -6.91 35.14 0.48
N TYR A 110 -7.36 34.19 -0.34
CA TYR A 110 -8.36 34.49 -1.37
C TYR A 110 -9.76 34.62 -0.82
N LEU A 111 -10.13 33.84 0.21
CA LEU A 111 -11.42 34.03 0.88
C LEU A 111 -11.51 35.44 1.45
N LEU A 112 -10.48 35.91 2.16
CA LEU A 112 -10.45 37.25 2.72
C LEU A 112 -10.42 38.33 1.62
N PHE A 113 -9.63 38.10 0.57
CA PHE A 113 -9.56 39.02 -0.58
C PHE A 113 -10.93 39.19 -1.25
N TYR A 114 -11.59 38.10 -1.66
CA TYR A 114 -12.89 38.19 -2.32
C TYR A 114 -13.99 38.76 -1.41
N VAL A 115 -13.95 38.46 -0.11
CA VAL A 115 -14.83 39.08 0.89
C VAL A 115 -14.65 40.60 0.93
N LEU A 116 -13.40 41.08 0.95
CA LEU A 116 -13.09 42.51 0.96
C LEU A 116 -13.53 43.18 -0.34
N VAL A 117 -13.25 42.54 -1.48
CA VAL A 117 -13.69 43.02 -2.80
C VAL A 117 -15.21 43.14 -2.87
N LEU A 118 -15.94 42.13 -2.41
CA LEU A 118 -17.40 42.13 -2.42
C LEU A 118 -17.96 43.21 -1.48
N ALA A 119 -17.37 43.39 -0.29
CA ALA A 119 -17.77 44.44 0.64
C ALA A 119 -17.57 45.84 0.04
N VAL A 120 -16.42 46.08 -0.61
CA VAL A 120 -16.15 47.34 -1.32
C VAL A 120 -17.13 47.55 -2.47
N GLY A 121 -17.36 46.52 -3.30
CA GLY A 121 -18.31 46.59 -4.41
C GLY A 121 -19.73 46.92 -3.95
N VAL A 122 -20.22 46.29 -2.88
CA VAL A 122 -21.55 46.59 -2.31
C VAL A 122 -21.60 48.00 -1.73
N SER A 123 -20.54 48.44 -1.03
CA SER A 123 -20.48 49.79 -0.48
C SER A 123 -20.52 50.86 -1.58
N LEU A 124 -19.81 50.65 -2.69
CA LEU A 124 -19.83 51.55 -3.85
C LEU A 124 -21.22 51.60 -4.51
N LEU A 125 -21.87 50.44 -4.68
CA LEU A 125 -23.22 50.37 -5.25
C LEU A 125 -24.29 51.03 -4.37
N THR A 126 -24.17 50.88 -3.05
CA THR A 126 -25.15 51.42 -2.08
C THR A 126 -24.86 52.85 -1.65
N ARG A 127 -23.66 53.37 -1.97
CA ARG A 127 -23.16 54.69 -1.52
C ARG A 127 -23.28 54.91 -0.01
N SER A 128 -23.17 53.83 0.77
CA SER A 128 -23.27 53.87 2.22
C SER A 128 -22.05 53.22 2.87
N SER A 129 -21.41 53.95 3.79
CA SER A 129 -20.32 53.44 4.61
C SER A 129 -20.82 52.58 5.77
N THR A 130 -22.06 52.74 6.22
CA THR A 130 -22.64 51.90 7.29
C THR A 130 -22.95 50.50 6.79
N VAL A 131 -23.34 50.37 5.51
CA VAL A 131 -23.53 49.06 4.85
C VAL A 131 -22.21 48.29 4.77
N PHE A 132 -21.08 48.97 4.62
CA PHE A 132 -19.77 48.31 4.60
C PHE A 132 -19.47 47.62 5.94
N GLU A 133 -19.68 48.30 7.08
CA GLU A 133 -19.45 47.71 8.40
C GLU A 133 -20.39 46.53 8.69
N GLU A 134 -21.67 46.64 8.33
CA GLU A 134 -22.64 45.55 8.48
C GLU A 134 -22.30 44.34 7.62
N VAL A 135 -21.90 44.56 6.36
CA VAL A 135 -21.46 43.50 5.45
C VAL A 135 -20.17 42.85 5.96
N LEU A 136 -19.20 43.64 6.44
CA LEU A 136 -17.95 43.11 6.99
C LEU A 136 -18.19 42.28 8.25
N ALA A 137 -19.06 42.73 9.16
CA ALA A 137 -19.43 42.00 10.37
C ALA A 137 -20.18 40.69 10.05
N GLY A 138 -21.12 40.74 9.09
CA GLY A 138 -21.84 39.56 8.59
C GLY A 138 -20.90 38.54 7.94
N LEU A 139 -19.96 39.01 7.13
CA LEU A 139 -18.95 38.17 6.48
C LEU A 139 -17.95 37.60 7.49
N TRP A 140 -17.53 38.36 8.50
CA TRP A 140 -16.66 37.86 9.57
C TRP A 140 -17.33 36.74 10.38
N LYS A 141 -18.64 36.85 10.62
CA LYS A 141 -19.42 35.78 11.25
C LYS A 141 -19.49 34.55 10.35
N ALA A 142 -19.82 34.73 9.07
CA ALA A 142 -19.84 33.64 8.10
C ALA A 142 -18.48 32.94 7.95
N LEU A 143 -17.39 33.70 7.91
CA LEU A 143 -16.03 33.18 7.79
C LEU A 143 -15.61 32.38 9.04
N ARG A 144 -16.00 32.84 10.24
CA ARG A 144 -15.80 32.11 11.50
C ARG A 144 -16.62 30.82 11.56
N ASP A 145 -17.85 30.85 11.06
CA ASP A 145 -18.73 29.68 11.04
C ASP A 145 -18.26 28.66 10.00
N VAL A 146 -17.81 29.11 8.82
CA VAL A 146 -17.11 28.29 7.84
C VAL A 146 -15.83 27.70 8.43
N PHE A 147 -15.01 28.47 9.16
CA PHE A 147 -13.81 27.95 9.81
C PHE A 147 -14.13 26.86 10.86
N ARG A 148 -15.18 27.07 11.66
CA ARG A 148 -15.67 26.04 12.59
C ARG A 148 -16.16 24.79 11.87
N MET A 149 -16.78 24.93 10.70
CA MET A 149 -17.28 23.82 9.88
C MET A 149 -16.16 23.09 9.13
N LEU A 150 -15.13 23.82 8.68
CA LEU A 150 -13.95 23.28 7.99
C LEU A 150 -13.05 22.49 8.93
N GLY A 151 -12.95 22.93 10.19
CA GLY A 151 -12.16 22.27 11.23
C GLY A 151 -12.88 21.08 11.86
N LYS A 152 -14.19 21.17 12.14
CA LYS A 152 -14.92 20.07 12.78
C LYS A 152 -15.24 18.97 11.78
N GLY A 153 -14.66 17.78 11.94
CA GLY A 153 -15.29 16.58 11.41
C GLY A 153 -16.57 16.21 12.15
N LYS A 154 -17.17 15.06 11.82
CA LYS A 154 -18.39 14.53 12.44
C LYS A 154 -18.26 14.42 13.96
N ASP A 155 -17.05 14.22 14.47
CA ASP A 155 -16.75 14.08 15.90
C ASP A 155 -16.32 15.41 16.58
N GLY A 156 -16.27 16.52 15.85
CA GLY A 156 -16.05 17.86 16.41
C GLY A 156 -14.59 18.23 16.74
N ALA A 157 -13.62 17.38 16.43
CA ALA A 157 -12.20 17.71 16.53
C ALA A 157 -11.74 18.53 15.31
N ILE A 158 -10.86 19.54 15.54
CA ILE A 158 -10.45 20.56 14.56
C ILE A 158 -9.53 19.99 13.44
N LEU A 159 -9.08 18.74 13.60
CA LEU A 159 -8.14 18.03 12.72
C LEU A 159 -8.50 16.53 12.63
N SER A 160 -9.78 16.17 12.68
CA SER A 160 -10.18 14.78 12.50
C SER A 160 -10.00 14.31 11.04
N ASP A 161 -9.81 13.00 10.87
CA ASP A 161 -9.60 12.35 9.56
C ASP A 161 -10.82 12.45 8.61
N ASP A 162 -11.90 13.09 9.03
CA ASP A 162 -13.12 13.32 8.24
C ASP A 162 -13.43 14.82 8.01
N GLY A 163 -12.56 15.72 8.46
CA GLY A 163 -12.72 17.17 8.25
C GLY A 163 -12.61 17.59 6.78
N TYR A 164 -13.17 18.75 6.41
CA TYR A 164 -13.17 19.22 5.02
C TYR A 164 -11.76 19.45 4.46
N ILE A 165 -10.81 19.88 5.30
CA ILE A 165 -9.39 20.01 4.92
C ILE A 165 -8.80 18.64 4.59
N HIS A 166 -9.14 17.60 5.36
CA HIS A 166 -8.74 16.23 5.07
C HIS A 166 -9.32 15.77 3.73
N GLN A 167 -10.61 16.04 3.46
CA GLN A 167 -11.25 15.69 2.19
C GLN A 167 -10.60 16.38 0.98
N ILE A 168 -10.22 17.67 1.10
CA ILE A 168 -9.43 18.37 0.08
C ILE A 168 -8.06 17.70 -0.10
N PHE A 169 -7.37 17.39 0.99
CA PHE A 169 -6.06 16.74 0.91
C PHE A 169 -6.16 15.34 0.31
N SER A 170 -7.17 14.56 0.67
CA SER A 170 -7.42 13.24 0.11
C SER A 170 -7.77 13.34 -1.38
N TYR A 171 -8.55 14.34 -1.79
CA TYR A 171 -8.78 14.64 -3.20
C TYR A 171 -7.46 14.87 -3.97
N VAL A 172 -6.64 15.80 -3.48
CA VAL A 172 -5.41 16.25 -4.16
C VAL A 172 -4.28 15.22 -4.10
N PHE A 173 -4.09 14.52 -2.97
CA PHE A 173 -2.94 13.64 -2.73
C PHE A 173 -3.26 12.15 -2.73
N GLY A 174 -4.51 11.79 -2.48
CA GLY A 174 -5.02 10.43 -2.54
C GLY A 174 -5.47 9.90 -1.20
N GLN A 175 -5.96 8.66 -1.22
CA GLN A 175 -6.43 7.95 -0.04
C GLN A 175 -5.39 8.02 1.09
N THR A 176 -5.88 8.28 2.29
CA THR A 176 -5.10 8.22 3.51
C THR A 176 -4.62 6.79 3.67
N ARG A 177 -3.29 6.63 3.66
CA ARG A 177 -2.68 5.32 3.84
C ARG A 177 -2.78 4.98 5.31
N ASP A 178 -3.63 4.03 5.64
CA ASP A 178 -3.56 3.35 6.92
C ASP A 178 -2.16 2.77 7.10
N MET A 179 -1.70 2.68 8.35
CA MET A 179 -0.47 1.96 8.65
C MET A 179 -0.64 0.54 8.15
N VAL A 180 0.22 0.13 7.21
CA VAL A 180 0.24 -1.25 6.71
C VAL A 180 0.55 -2.13 7.91
N ASP A 181 -0.37 -3.04 8.23
CA ASP A 181 -0.13 -4.06 9.25
C ASP A 181 0.76 -5.12 8.62
N ASP A 182 2.06 -5.01 8.84
CA ASP A 182 3.08 -5.91 8.28
C ASP A 182 2.81 -7.39 8.65
N LEU A 183 2.06 -7.64 9.72
CA LEU A 183 1.72 -8.97 10.21
C LEU A 183 0.29 -9.39 9.85
N ALA A 184 -0.41 -8.67 8.97
CA ALA A 184 -1.80 -8.98 8.63
C ALA A 184 -1.96 -10.40 8.06
N LEU A 185 -1.02 -10.84 7.22
CA LEU A 185 -1.04 -12.18 6.64
C LEU A 185 -0.69 -13.26 7.67
N GLU A 186 0.29 -12.98 8.53
CA GLU A 186 0.70 -13.88 9.61
C GLU A 186 -0.46 -14.07 10.61
N LYS A 187 -1.15 -13.00 11.00
CA LYS A 187 -2.35 -13.08 11.85
C LYS A 187 -3.45 -13.95 11.24
N VAL A 188 -3.62 -13.91 9.92
CA VAL A 188 -4.56 -14.78 9.21
C VAL A 188 -4.14 -16.24 9.33
N LEU A 189 -2.86 -16.55 9.06
CA LEU A 189 -2.34 -17.91 9.14
C LEU A 189 -2.43 -18.46 10.56
N LEU A 190 -2.01 -17.69 11.57
CA LEU A 190 -2.11 -18.07 12.98
C LEU A 190 -3.57 -18.22 13.43
N GLY A 191 -4.45 -17.34 12.98
CA GLY A 191 -5.89 -17.44 13.24
C GLY A 191 -6.47 -18.73 12.65
N TYR A 192 -6.05 -19.12 11.44
CA TYR A 192 -6.43 -20.39 10.85
C TYR A 192 -5.85 -21.59 11.62
N ILE A 193 -4.56 -21.57 11.95
CA ILE A 193 -3.88 -22.64 12.69
C ILE A 193 -4.55 -22.87 14.04
N SER A 194 -4.83 -21.80 14.79
CA SER A 194 -5.50 -21.87 16.10
C SER A 194 -6.92 -22.46 16.00
N GLN A 195 -7.68 -22.13 14.94
CA GLN A 195 -9.01 -22.72 14.71
C GLN A 195 -8.97 -24.19 14.33
N ASN A 196 -7.81 -24.69 13.92
CA ASN A 196 -7.59 -26.02 13.36
C ASN A 196 -6.64 -26.86 14.23
N GLN A 197 -6.80 -26.75 15.56
CA GLN A 197 -6.07 -27.55 16.57
C GLN A 197 -4.54 -27.35 16.51
N GLY A 198 -4.06 -26.17 16.12
CA GLY A 198 -2.64 -25.91 16.01
C GLY A 198 -1.96 -26.60 14.83
N LYS A 199 -2.71 -27.14 13.85
CA LYS A 199 -2.14 -27.90 12.72
C LYS A 199 -2.45 -27.26 11.38
N ILE A 200 -1.48 -27.29 10.46
CA ILE A 200 -1.67 -26.82 9.08
C ILE A 200 -0.81 -27.64 8.11
N VAL A 201 -1.28 -27.81 6.88
CA VAL A 201 -0.52 -28.43 5.77
C VAL A 201 -0.21 -27.42 4.67
N VAL A 202 0.73 -27.74 3.78
CA VAL A 202 1.16 -26.83 2.69
C VAL A 202 -0.01 -26.43 1.80
N ALA A 203 -0.87 -27.37 1.42
CA ALA A 203 -2.07 -27.09 0.63
C ALA A 203 -2.99 -26.01 1.23
N GLU A 204 -3.06 -25.92 2.56
CA GLU A 204 -3.89 -24.92 3.24
C GLU A 204 -3.22 -23.55 3.30
N VAL A 205 -1.88 -23.51 3.46
CA VAL A 205 -1.11 -22.29 3.29
C VAL A 205 -1.32 -21.74 1.88
N ILE A 206 -1.23 -22.59 0.85
CA ILE A 206 -1.52 -22.21 -0.55
C ILE A 206 -2.95 -21.68 -0.68
N LYS A 207 -3.95 -22.38 -0.13
CA LYS A 207 -5.35 -21.96 -0.14
C LYS A 207 -5.58 -20.56 0.47
N LEU A 208 -4.84 -20.22 1.51
CA LEU A 208 -4.99 -18.95 2.23
C LEU A 208 -4.19 -17.79 1.64
N THR A 209 -3.11 -18.08 0.90
CA THR A 209 -2.12 -17.09 0.47
C THR A 209 -2.01 -16.94 -1.06
N GLY A 210 -2.35 -17.99 -1.81
CA GLY A 210 -2.14 -18.09 -3.24
C GLY A 210 -0.69 -18.32 -3.68
N TRP A 211 0.20 -18.70 -2.75
CA TRP A 211 1.61 -18.96 -3.01
C TRP A 211 1.85 -20.27 -3.79
N SER A 212 3.03 -20.37 -4.41
CA SER A 212 3.53 -21.65 -4.94
C SER A 212 3.85 -22.62 -3.80
N VAL A 213 3.94 -23.91 -4.11
CA VAL A 213 4.30 -24.97 -3.14
C VAL A 213 5.59 -24.62 -2.41
N ARG A 214 6.65 -24.32 -3.18
CA ARG A 214 7.95 -23.93 -2.63
C ARG A 214 7.86 -22.75 -1.67
N LYS A 215 7.17 -21.67 -2.05
CA LYS A 215 7.05 -20.48 -1.19
C LYS A 215 6.22 -20.78 0.05
N ALA A 216 5.15 -21.55 -0.09
CA ALA A 216 4.33 -21.98 1.04
C ALA A 216 5.12 -22.82 2.05
N GLN A 217 6.00 -23.71 1.58
CA GLN A 217 6.92 -24.48 2.44
C GLN A 217 7.96 -23.58 3.14
N GLU A 218 8.60 -22.67 2.39
CA GLU A 218 9.59 -21.73 2.94
C GLU A 218 8.98 -20.88 4.07
N GLU A 219 7.79 -20.34 3.85
CA GLU A 219 7.09 -19.48 4.82
C GLU A 219 6.49 -20.30 5.98
N ALA A 220 6.03 -21.53 5.74
CA ALA A 220 5.60 -22.43 6.81
C ALA A 220 6.77 -22.80 7.74
N ALA A 221 7.96 -23.06 7.19
CA ALA A 221 9.17 -23.27 7.97
C ALA A 221 9.57 -22.03 8.78
N GLN A 222 9.36 -20.83 8.23
CA GLN A 222 9.58 -19.58 8.96
C GLN A 222 8.59 -19.44 10.14
N LEU A 223 7.32 -19.83 9.95
CA LEU A 223 6.35 -19.87 11.04
C LEU A 223 6.77 -20.84 12.15
N LEU A 224 7.27 -22.04 11.80
CA LEU A 224 7.79 -22.99 12.81
C LEU A 224 8.89 -22.34 13.67
N ALA A 225 9.84 -21.67 13.03
CA ALA A 225 10.94 -21.01 13.71
C ALA A 225 10.46 -19.86 14.62
N ASN A 226 9.46 -19.09 14.19
CA ASN A 226 8.94 -17.94 14.92
C ASN A 226 8.03 -18.31 16.09
N TYR A 227 7.29 -19.42 15.97
CA TYR A 227 6.24 -19.83 16.93
C TYR A 227 6.51 -21.17 17.59
N HIS A 228 7.77 -21.63 17.59
CA HIS A 228 8.19 -22.90 18.19
C HIS A 228 7.32 -24.09 17.75
N GLY A 229 6.99 -24.12 16.47
CA GLY A 229 6.27 -25.25 15.89
C GLY A 229 7.19 -26.43 15.61
N ASP A 230 6.60 -27.61 15.46
CA ASP A 230 7.24 -28.83 15.02
C ASP A 230 6.73 -29.26 13.64
N ALA A 231 7.49 -30.10 12.95
CA ALA A 231 7.09 -30.71 11.68
C ALA A 231 7.06 -32.22 11.83
N GLU A 232 5.91 -32.81 11.51
CA GLU A 232 5.72 -34.25 11.48
C GLU A 232 5.44 -34.70 10.05
N VAL A 233 5.94 -35.87 9.68
CA VAL A 233 5.66 -36.47 8.36
C VAL A 233 4.70 -37.63 8.58
N THR A 234 3.56 -37.62 7.90
CA THR A 234 2.60 -38.73 7.95
C THR A 234 3.14 -39.95 7.21
N ASP A 235 2.52 -41.11 7.43
CA ASP A 235 2.86 -42.36 6.71
C ASP A 235 2.71 -42.23 5.19
N GLU A 236 1.85 -41.29 4.75
CA GLU A 236 1.61 -40.98 3.34
C GLU A 236 2.61 -39.96 2.77
N GLY A 237 3.52 -39.42 3.60
CA GLY A 237 4.55 -38.47 3.19
C GLY A 237 4.13 -37.00 3.21
N VAL A 238 2.99 -36.65 3.85
CA VAL A 238 2.58 -35.25 4.02
C VAL A 238 3.30 -34.63 5.21
N ILE A 239 3.85 -33.43 5.02
CA ILE A 239 4.39 -32.63 6.13
C ILE A 239 3.26 -31.88 6.81
N VAL A 240 3.07 -32.16 8.09
CA VAL A 240 2.12 -31.49 8.98
C VAL A 240 2.90 -30.57 9.89
N TYR A 241 2.59 -29.28 9.84
CA TYR A 241 3.17 -28.26 10.70
C TYR A 241 2.29 -28.14 11.94
N THR A 242 2.87 -28.37 13.12
CA THR A 242 2.16 -28.40 14.41
C THR A 242 2.64 -27.27 15.31
N PHE A 243 1.72 -26.64 16.03
CA PHE A 243 1.97 -25.47 16.88
C PHE A 243 1.24 -25.65 18.21
N ALA A 244 1.90 -26.33 19.15
CA ALA A 244 1.32 -26.68 20.46
C ALA A 244 0.80 -25.45 21.22
N ASP A 245 1.53 -24.34 21.14
CA ASP A 245 1.16 -23.08 21.80
C ASP A 245 -0.19 -22.50 21.29
N LEU A 246 -0.52 -22.75 20.02
CA LEU A 246 -1.74 -22.24 19.37
C LEU A 246 -2.96 -23.15 19.57
N GLU A 247 -2.76 -24.40 19.97
CA GLU A 247 -3.83 -25.36 20.28
C GLU A 247 -4.53 -25.02 21.61
N SER A 248 -3.77 -24.58 22.61
CA SER A 248 -4.26 -24.24 23.95
C SER A 248 -4.93 -22.86 24.04
N MET A 249 -4.76 -22.04 23.00
CA MET A 249 -5.29 -20.69 22.97
C MET A 249 -6.79 -20.77 22.70
N ASN A 250 -7.59 -20.43 23.71
CA ASN A 250 -9.05 -20.39 23.61
C ASN A 250 -9.40 -19.49 22.41
N PRO A 251 -9.87 -20.07 21.28
CA PRO A 251 -10.07 -19.30 20.08
C PRO A 251 -11.10 -18.24 20.46
N GLY A 252 -10.75 -16.98 20.23
CA GLY A 252 -11.72 -15.89 20.34
C GLY A 252 -12.95 -16.16 19.45
N PRO A 253 -13.86 -15.18 19.28
CA PRO A 253 -14.95 -15.35 18.32
C PRO A 253 -14.41 -15.90 16.99
N LYS A 254 -14.95 -17.03 16.52
CA LYS A 254 -14.52 -17.70 15.28
C LYS A 254 -14.71 -16.75 14.12
N VAL A 255 -13.71 -15.95 13.82
CA VAL A 255 -13.65 -15.17 12.58
C VAL A 255 -13.33 -16.18 11.49
N GLU A 256 -14.30 -16.44 10.63
CA GLU A 256 -14.12 -17.35 9.51
C GLU A 256 -12.96 -16.89 8.64
N VAL A 257 -11.91 -17.72 8.57
CA VAL A 257 -10.74 -17.42 7.74
C VAL A 257 -11.03 -17.90 6.33
N LEU A 258 -11.31 -16.94 5.45
CA LEU A 258 -11.67 -17.21 4.06
C LEU A 258 -10.43 -17.53 3.19
N PRO A 259 -10.57 -18.37 2.15
CA PRO A 259 -9.55 -18.60 1.14
C PRO A 259 -9.18 -17.31 0.38
N ILE A 260 -8.00 -17.30 -0.26
CA ILE A 260 -7.49 -16.12 -0.97
C ILE A 260 -8.40 -15.67 -2.13
N TRP A 261 -9.11 -16.60 -2.78
CA TRP A 261 -10.04 -16.30 -3.87
C TRP A 261 -11.36 -15.65 -3.42
N GLU A 262 -11.68 -15.69 -2.13
CA GLU A 262 -12.83 -15.00 -1.54
C GLU A 262 -12.40 -13.70 -0.84
N ARG A 263 -11.13 -13.62 -0.44
CA ARG A 263 -10.51 -12.42 0.12
C ARG A 263 -9.60 -11.75 -0.90
N LEU A 264 -10.21 -11.15 -1.90
CA LEU A 264 -9.50 -10.41 -2.94
C LEU A 264 -8.84 -9.16 -2.37
N ILE A 265 -7.69 -8.80 -2.92
CA ILE A 265 -6.96 -7.59 -2.57
C ILE A 265 -7.84 -6.40 -2.98
N PRO A 266 -8.20 -5.49 -2.06
CA PRO A 266 -9.06 -4.37 -2.36
C PRO A 266 -8.35 -3.38 -3.31
N TYR A 267 -9.10 -2.82 -4.24
CA TYR A 267 -8.58 -1.76 -5.11
C TYR A 267 -8.14 -0.55 -4.31
N ARG A 268 -7.03 0.05 -4.74
CA ARG A 268 -6.59 1.34 -4.24
C ARG A 268 -7.59 2.40 -4.70
N ARG A 269 -8.16 3.11 -3.73
CA ARG A 269 -9.10 4.19 -4.02
C ARG A 269 -8.33 5.41 -4.48
N MET A 270 -8.97 6.21 -5.33
CA MET A 270 -8.37 7.46 -5.76
C MET A 270 -8.25 8.44 -4.60
N ASN A 271 -9.24 8.48 -3.71
CA ASN A 271 -9.32 9.29 -2.50
C ASN A 271 -10.36 8.69 -1.54
N ASP A 272 -10.46 9.24 -0.34
CA ASP A 272 -11.36 8.81 0.73
C ASP A 272 -12.77 9.40 0.61
N ASN A 273 -12.97 10.27 -0.38
CA ASN A 273 -14.21 11.02 -0.56
C ASN A 273 -15.24 10.20 -1.35
N ASP A 274 -16.50 10.45 -1.06
CA ASP A 274 -17.59 10.02 -1.93
C ASP A 274 -17.66 10.83 -3.23
N LYS A 275 -18.56 10.42 -4.14
CA LYS A 275 -18.72 11.09 -5.44
C LYS A 275 -19.21 12.53 -5.29
N ASP A 276 -20.09 12.79 -4.34
CA ASP A 276 -20.72 14.10 -4.14
C ASP A 276 -19.73 15.13 -3.60
N MET A 277 -18.87 14.74 -2.65
CA MET A 277 -17.80 15.60 -2.16
C MET A 277 -16.78 15.90 -3.26
N ASN A 278 -16.39 14.88 -4.04
CA ASN A 278 -15.48 15.07 -5.17
C ASN A 278 -16.04 16.05 -6.21
N ASN A 279 -17.34 15.95 -6.52
CA ASN A 279 -18.02 16.89 -7.40
C ASN A 279 -18.03 18.31 -6.81
N THR A 280 -18.32 18.44 -5.51
CA THR A 280 -18.35 19.73 -4.82
C THR A 280 -16.99 20.43 -4.86
N ILE A 281 -15.91 19.72 -4.53
CA ILE A 281 -14.54 20.24 -4.63
C ILE A 281 -14.23 20.67 -6.06
N MET A 282 -14.61 19.86 -7.04
CA MET A 282 -14.41 20.15 -8.46
C MET A 282 -15.17 21.42 -8.90
N TYR A 283 -16.43 21.59 -8.49
CA TYR A 283 -17.22 22.77 -8.82
C TYR A 283 -16.67 24.04 -8.19
N ILE A 284 -16.31 24.01 -6.90
CA ILE A 284 -15.70 25.16 -6.22
C ILE A 284 -14.38 25.54 -6.89
N ASN A 285 -13.54 24.54 -7.23
CA ASN A 285 -12.29 24.82 -7.91
C ASN A 285 -12.48 25.31 -9.35
N ALA A 286 -13.48 24.82 -10.08
CA ALA A 286 -13.84 25.31 -11.42
C ALA A 286 -14.26 26.78 -11.37
N PHE A 287 -15.09 27.14 -10.39
CA PHE A 287 -15.49 28.53 -10.16
C PHE A 287 -14.27 29.41 -9.86
N ASN A 288 -13.40 28.99 -8.95
CA ASN A 288 -12.17 29.74 -8.63
C ASN A 288 -11.26 29.92 -9.86
N TRP A 289 -11.15 28.90 -10.69
CA TRP A 289 -10.36 28.97 -11.91
C TRP A 289 -10.92 29.99 -12.92
N VAL A 290 -12.25 29.99 -13.14
CA VAL A 290 -12.91 30.99 -14.00
C VAL A 290 -12.80 32.39 -13.41
N MET A 291 -13.05 32.54 -12.12
CA MET A 291 -12.96 33.82 -11.42
C MET A 291 -11.55 34.37 -11.33
N SER A 292 -10.52 33.51 -11.34
CA SER A 292 -9.12 33.97 -11.44
C SER A 292 -8.85 34.71 -12.74
N ILE A 293 -9.60 34.41 -13.81
CA ILE A 293 -9.47 35.10 -15.10
C ILE A 293 -10.37 36.33 -15.13
N ILE A 294 -11.66 36.19 -14.80
CA ILE A 294 -12.65 37.27 -14.96
C ILE A 294 -12.55 38.31 -13.83
N GLY A 295 -12.34 37.86 -12.60
CA GLY A 295 -12.32 38.67 -11.39
C GLY A 295 -11.36 39.86 -11.43
N PRO A 296 -10.09 39.70 -11.84
CA PRO A 296 -9.16 40.82 -11.99
C PRO A 296 -9.68 41.94 -12.90
N PHE A 297 -10.31 41.61 -14.04
CA PHE A 297 -10.83 42.62 -14.96
C PHE A 297 -12.05 43.34 -14.40
N VAL A 298 -12.96 42.60 -13.76
CA VAL A 298 -14.10 43.19 -13.04
C VAL A 298 -13.60 44.11 -11.93
N LEU A 299 -12.55 43.71 -11.21
CA LEU A 299 -11.95 44.53 -10.16
C LEU A 299 -11.34 45.81 -10.72
N VAL A 300 -10.60 45.71 -11.82
CA VAL A 300 -10.02 46.87 -12.50
C VAL A 300 -11.12 47.84 -12.90
N TYR A 301 -12.19 47.34 -13.53
CA TYR A 301 -13.33 48.15 -13.93
C TYR A 301 -14.04 48.86 -12.76
N ILE A 302 -14.11 48.24 -11.60
CA ILE A 302 -14.79 48.80 -10.42
C ILE A 302 -13.90 49.79 -9.64
N LEU A 303 -12.62 49.45 -9.46
CA LEU A 303 -11.72 50.18 -8.55
C LEU A 303 -10.83 51.21 -9.24
N PHE A 304 -10.57 51.06 -10.54
CA PHE A 304 -9.65 51.89 -11.29
C PHE A 304 -10.43 52.63 -12.38
N ASP A 305 -10.64 53.93 -12.17
CA ASP A 305 -11.33 54.81 -13.10
C ASP A 305 -10.37 55.29 -14.19
N GLU A 306 -10.70 55.05 -15.47
CA GLU A 306 -9.91 55.52 -16.62
C GLU A 306 -9.79 57.05 -16.64
N VAL A 307 -10.75 57.78 -16.05
CA VAL A 307 -10.76 59.24 -16.04
C VAL A 307 -9.65 59.82 -15.15
N GLN A 308 -9.22 59.11 -14.10
CA GLN A 308 -8.15 59.57 -13.19
C GLN A 308 -6.74 59.05 -13.53
N GLN A 309 -6.57 58.32 -14.65
CA GLN A 309 -5.30 57.67 -15.03
C GLN A 309 -4.69 56.79 -13.93
N GLN A 310 -5.52 56.22 -13.07
CA GLN A 310 -5.03 55.33 -12.02
C GLN A 310 -4.95 53.92 -12.61
N TYR A 311 -3.76 53.53 -13.07
CA TYR A 311 -3.53 52.16 -13.54
C TYR A 311 -3.22 51.23 -12.36
N PRO A 312 -3.66 49.96 -12.42
CA PRO A 312 -3.24 48.97 -11.43
C PRO A 312 -1.72 48.78 -11.50
N PRO A 313 -1.06 48.54 -10.35
CA PRO A 313 0.38 48.29 -10.33
C PRO A 313 0.74 46.98 -11.04
N ASP A 314 1.96 46.86 -11.56
CA ASP A 314 2.40 45.71 -12.39
C ASP A 314 2.19 44.34 -11.70
N TRP A 315 2.34 44.27 -10.39
CA TRP A 315 2.16 43.04 -9.62
C TRP A 315 0.70 42.62 -9.45
N PHE A 316 -0.26 43.51 -9.75
CA PHE A 316 -1.69 43.29 -9.52
C PHE A 316 -2.21 42.05 -10.26
N PHE A 317 -2.00 41.97 -11.57
CA PHE A 317 -2.44 40.82 -12.35
C PHE A 317 -1.70 39.54 -11.97
N THR A 318 -0.42 39.65 -11.60
CA THR A 318 0.34 38.48 -11.13
C THR A 318 -0.32 37.87 -9.90
N TRP A 319 -0.65 38.68 -8.90
CA TRP A 319 -1.25 38.21 -7.65
C TRP A 319 -2.73 37.83 -7.78
N VAL A 320 -3.53 38.58 -8.54
CA VAL A 320 -4.99 38.37 -8.58
C VAL A 320 -5.39 37.39 -9.69
N MET A 321 -4.59 37.25 -10.75
CA MET A 321 -4.87 36.36 -11.88
C MET A 321 -3.96 35.13 -11.88
N VAL A 322 -2.64 35.32 -11.96
CA VAL A 322 -1.69 34.23 -12.23
C VAL A 322 -1.61 33.24 -11.06
N VAL A 323 -1.41 33.74 -9.84
CA VAL A 323 -1.29 32.91 -8.63
C VAL A 323 -2.53 32.02 -8.39
N PRO A 324 -3.78 32.54 -8.36
CA PRO A 324 -4.96 31.70 -8.15
C PRO A 324 -5.26 30.81 -9.35
N PHE A 325 -4.97 31.26 -10.58
CA PHE A 325 -5.09 30.41 -11.76
C PHE A 325 -4.18 29.18 -11.66
N CYS A 326 -2.89 29.37 -11.37
CA CYS A 326 -1.93 28.28 -11.21
C CYS A 326 -2.33 27.35 -10.06
N TYR A 327 -2.77 27.90 -8.94
CA TYR A 327 -3.29 27.13 -7.81
C TYR A 327 -4.46 26.23 -8.21
N SER A 328 -5.49 26.81 -8.82
CA SER A 328 -6.66 26.05 -9.26
C SER A 328 -6.30 25.04 -10.34
N PHE A 329 -5.38 25.35 -11.24
CA PHE A 329 -4.86 24.42 -12.24
C PHE A 329 -4.18 23.20 -11.62
N LEU A 330 -3.37 23.39 -10.56
CA LEU A 330 -2.71 22.29 -9.86
C LEU A 330 -3.71 21.32 -9.20
N PHE A 331 -4.86 21.81 -8.73
CA PHE A 331 -5.95 20.96 -8.24
C PHE A 331 -6.51 19.99 -9.28
N TRP A 332 -6.40 20.31 -10.56
CA TRP A 332 -6.77 19.41 -11.66
C TRP A 332 -5.59 18.55 -12.12
N LEU A 333 -4.40 19.14 -12.19
CA LEU A 333 -3.21 18.47 -12.70
C LEU A 333 -2.78 17.30 -11.79
N ILE A 334 -2.69 17.54 -10.48
CA ILE A 334 -2.14 16.55 -9.54
C ILE A 334 -3.00 15.27 -9.50
N PRO A 335 -4.34 15.33 -9.31
CA PRO A 335 -5.15 14.12 -9.35
C PRO A 335 -5.13 13.43 -10.71
N ARG A 336 -5.07 14.19 -11.82
CA ARG A 336 -5.02 13.60 -13.17
C ARG A 336 -3.74 12.80 -13.40
N LEU A 337 -2.60 13.33 -12.97
CA LEU A 337 -1.32 12.61 -13.03
C LEU A 337 -1.33 11.39 -12.11
N ARG A 338 -1.83 11.53 -10.87
CA ARG A 338 -1.93 10.41 -9.92
C ARG A 338 -2.83 9.28 -10.44
N ARG A 339 -3.91 9.61 -11.14
CA ARG A 339 -4.86 8.61 -11.69
C ARG A 339 -4.14 7.57 -12.55
N ILE A 340 -3.11 7.96 -13.29
CA ILE A 340 -2.31 7.04 -14.11
C ILE A 340 -1.61 6.00 -13.22
N GLY A 341 -0.98 6.44 -12.13
CA GLY A 341 -0.31 5.55 -11.18
C GLY A 341 -1.28 4.63 -10.45
N VAL A 342 -2.39 5.16 -9.95
CA VAL A 342 -3.42 4.35 -9.25
C VAL A 342 -4.04 3.31 -10.18
N ASN A 343 -4.31 3.67 -11.44
CA ASN A 343 -4.83 2.72 -12.42
C ASN A 343 -3.82 1.62 -12.75
N ALA A 344 -2.53 1.94 -12.84
CA ALA A 344 -1.48 0.94 -13.05
C ALA A 344 -1.37 -0.02 -11.85
N GLU A 345 -1.44 0.50 -10.62
CA GLU A 345 -1.45 -0.32 -9.41
C GLU A 345 -2.70 -1.22 -9.33
N ASN A 346 -3.88 -0.68 -9.67
CA ASN A 346 -5.11 -1.45 -9.70
C ASN A 346 -5.11 -2.52 -10.80
N CYS A 347 -4.47 -2.25 -11.94
CA CYS A 347 -4.27 -3.27 -12.98
C CYS A 347 -3.36 -4.41 -12.49
N CYS A 348 -2.33 -4.12 -11.69
CA CYS A 348 -1.53 -5.15 -11.03
C CYS A 348 -2.37 -5.98 -10.04
N ILE A 349 -3.21 -5.30 -9.26
CA ILE A 349 -4.17 -5.95 -8.35
C ILE A 349 -5.16 -6.84 -9.12
N ASP A 350 -5.65 -6.40 -10.28
CA ASP A 350 -6.53 -7.20 -11.15
C ASP A 350 -5.88 -8.51 -11.58
N ILE A 351 -4.60 -8.46 -11.98
CA ILE A 351 -3.84 -9.65 -12.38
C ILE A 351 -3.71 -10.62 -11.20
N ILE A 352 -3.31 -10.12 -10.03
CA ILE A 352 -3.15 -10.94 -8.82
C ILE A 352 -4.49 -11.53 -8.37
N ASN A 353 -5.56 -10.74 -8.35
CA ASN A 353 -6.89 -11.20 -7.96
C ASN A 353 -7.43 -12.24 -8.96
N THR A 354 -7.17 -12.07 -10.25
CA THR A 354 -7.50 -13.06 -11.28
C THR A 354 -6.74 -14.36 -11.02
N GLU A 355 -5.42 -14.29 -10.80
CA GLU A 355 -4.60 -15.46 -10.43
C GLU A 355 -5.11 -16.19 -9.19
N ASN A 356 -5.52 -15.45 -8.17
CA ASN A 356 -6.08 -16.02 -6.94
C ASN A 356 -7.44 -16.67 -7.19
N GLN A 357 -8.33 -16.03 -7.95
CA GLN A 357 -9.64 -16.59 -8.31
C GLN A 357 -9.53 -17.91 -9.08
N PHE A 358 -8.47 -18.07 -9.89
CA PHE A 358 -8.20 -19.31 -10.63
C PHE A 358 -7.90 -20.50 -9.72
N LEU A 359 -7.53 -20.29 -8.45
CA LEU A 359 -7.30 -21.38 -7.51
C LEU A 359 -8.60 -22.06 -7.08
N LYS A 360 -9.72 -21.35 -6.99
CA LYS A 360 -11.02 -21.92 -6.57
C LYS A 360 -11.40 -23.19 -7.35
N PRO A 361 -11.51 -23.18 -8.69
CA PRO A 361 -11.88 -24.37 -9.45
C PRO A 361 -10.81 -25.48 -9.38
N ILE A 362 -9.52 -25.13 -9.23
CA ILE A 362 -8.45 -26.12 -9.06
C ILE A 362 -8.66 -26.89 -7.75
N PHE A 363 -8.92 -26.17 -6.65
CA PHE A 363 -9.17 -26.79 -5.34
C PHE A 363 -10.50 -27.54 -5.28
N GLU A 364 -11.54 -27.09 -5.99
CA GLU A 364 -12.83 -27.78 -6.07
C GLU A 364 -12.75 -29.09 -6.88
N ARG A 365 -11.88 -29.15 -7.89
CA ARG A 365 -11.69 -30.31 -8.78
C ARG A 365 -10.35 -31.01 -8.58
N VAL A 366 -9.72 -30.86 -7.40
CA VAL A 366 -8.37 -31.39 -7.12
C VAL A 366 -8.28 -32.91 -7.28
N THR A 367 -9.40 -33.62 -7.10
CA THR A 367 -9.49 -35.08 -7.25
C THR A 367 -9.73 -35.54 -8.69
N GLU A 368 -9.97 -34.61 -9.62
CA GLU A 368 -10.31 -34.88 -11.02
C GLU A 368 -9.13 -34.56 -11.94
N ARG A 369 -9.19 -35.09 -13.17
CA ARG A 369 -8.26 -34.69 -14.23
C ARG A 369 -8.72 -33.34 -14.80
N ILE A 370 -7.89 -32.32 -14.61
CA ILE A 370 -8.22 -30.97 -15.09
C ILE A 370 -7.67 -30.81 -16.51
N TYR A 371 -8.53 -31.03 -17.50
CA TYR A 371 -8.20 -30.85 -18.92
C TYR A 371 -7.98 -29.38 -19.24
N ARG A 372 -6.85 -29.06 -19.87
CA ARG A 372 -6.40 -27.69 -20.09
C ARG A 372 -7.42 -26.83 -20.84
N ASP A 373 -7.90 -27.31 -21.98
CA ASP A 373 -8.74 -26.53 -22.88
C ASP A 373 -10.18 -26.42 -22.36
N THR A 374 -10.71 -27.49 -21.75
CA THR A 374 -12.04 -27.49 -21.11
C THR A 374 -12.05 -26.59 -19.87
N ALA A 375 -11.04 -26.72 -18.99
CA ALA A 375 -10.92 -25.89 -17.81
C ALA A 375 -10.73 -24.41 -18.16
N ALA A 376 -9.90 -24.11 -19.17
CA ALA A 376 -9.76 -22.75 -19.67
C ALA A 376 -11.09 -22.19 -20.20
N HIS A 377 -11.91 -23.01 -20.87
CA HIS A 377 -13.22 -22.59 -21.37
C HIS A 377 -14.22 -22.34 -20.24
N ASP A 378 -14.35 -23.27 -19.29
CA ASP A 378 -15.20 -23.13 -18.10
C ASP A 378 -14.84 -21.87 -17.29
N LEU A 379 -13.54 -21.56 -17.22
CA LEU A 379 -13.01 -20.40 -16.52
C LEU A 379 -13.32 -19.08 -17.22
N VAL A 380 -13.24 -19.05 -18.55
CA VAL A 380 -13.67 -17.90 -19.34
C VAL A 380 -15.17 -17.66 -19.19
N LEU A 381 -15.98 -18.72 -19.10
CA LEU A 381 -17.42 -18.63 -18.87
C LEU A 381 -17.78 -18.17 -17.45
N ALA A 382 -17.03 -18.61 -16.44
CA ALA A 382 -17.25 -18.24 -15.04
C ALA A 382 -16.84 -16.79 -14.73
N ASN A 383 -15.86 -16.23 -15.46
CA ASN A 383 -15.36 -14.87 -15.25
C ASN A 383 -15.85 -13.91 -16.36
N GLU A 384 -17.12 -13.47 -16.28
CA GLU A 384 -17.78 -12.56 -17.24
C GLU A 384 -17.03 -11.24 -17.51
N LYS A 385 -16.14 -10.80 -16.60
CA LYS A 385 -15.44 -9.51 -16.71
C LYS A 385 -14.04 -9.56 -17.32
N GLN A 386 -13.43 -10.74 -17.42
CA GLN A 386 -12.08 -10.91 -17.95
C GLN A 386 -11.98 -12.28 -18.63
N ALA A 387 -12.54 -12.36 -19.84
CA ALA A 387 -12.22 -13.39 -20.80
C ALA A 387 -10.72 -13.28 -21.13
N THR A 388 -9.89 -13.91 -20.32
CA THR A 388 -8.45 -13.89 -20.48
C THR A 388 -8.17 -14.69 -21.74
N GLN A 389 -7.72 -13.99 -22.79
CA GLN A 389 -7.23 -14.59 -24.04
C GLN A 389 -6.07 -15.59 -23.78
N ASP A 390 -5.58 -15.67 -22.54
CA ASP A 390 -4.49 -16.49 -22.04
C ASP A 390 -4.89 -17.43 -20.86
N ALA A 391 -6.17 -17.74 -20.64
CA ALA A 391 -6.61 -18.61 -19.53
C ALA A 391 -5.87 -19.97 -19.48
N GLY A 392 -5.57 -20.56 -20.64
CA GLY A 392 -4.74 -21.77 -20.74
C GLY A 392 -3.30 -21.55 -20.23
N LYS A 393 -2.65 -20.43 -20.58
CA LYS A 393 -1.29 -20.12 -20.08
C LYS A 393 -1.29 -19.87 -18.57
N LEU A 394 -2.36 -19.27 -18.04
CA LEU A 394 -2.49 -19.05 -16.61
C LEU A 394 -2.66 -20.37 -15.85
N LEU A 395 -3.44 -21.30 -16.41
CA LEU A 395 -3.53 -22.66 -15.88
C LEU A 395 -2.18 -23.37 -15.95
N ASP A 396 -1.46 -23.27 -17.07
CA ASP A 396 -0.11 -23.85 -17.22
C ASP A 396 0.83 -23.30 -16.14
N LYS A 397 0.82 -21.98 -15.91
CA LYS A 397 1.59 -21.31 -14.85
C LYS A 397 1.21 -21.82 -13.46
N LYS A 398 -0.09 -21.88 -13.14
CA LYS A 398 -0.56 -22.33 -11.82
C LYS A 398 -0.31 -23.82 -11.60
N ALA A 399 -0.42 -24.65 -12.63
CA ALA A 399 -0.04 -26.06 -12.57
C ALA A 399 1.44 -26.22 -12.20
N ILE A 400 2.33 -25.42 -12.79
CA ILE A 400 3.76 -25.43 -12.44
C ILE A 400 3.99 -24.95 -10.99
N GLU A 401 3.36 -23.85 -10.57
CA GLU A 401 3.49 -23.33 -9.21
C GLU A 401 2.96 -24.29 -8.14
N LEU A 402 1.98 -25.11 -8.49
CA LEU A 402 1.35 -26.14 -7.66
C LEU A 402 1.96 -27.53 -7.83
N GLU A 403 3.05 -27.65 -8.60
CA GLU A 403 3.78 -28.91 -8.86
C GLU A 403 2.87 -30.02 -9.40
N ALA A 404 1.92 -29.66 -10.25
CA ALA A 404 1.00 -30.60 -10.87
C ALA A 404 1.70 -31.47 -11.92
N GLU A 405 1.31 -32.73 -11.99
CA GLU A 405 1.75 -33.62 -13.05
C GLU A 405 1.02 -33.30 -14.35
N SER A 406 1.79 -32.99 -15.39
CA SER A 406 1.26 -32.77 -16.73
C SER A 406 1.25 -34.09 -17.50
N ASN A 407 0.07 -34.48 -17.94
CA ASN A 407 -0.16 -35.70 -18.70
C ASN A 407 -0.97 -35.39 -19.96
N SER A 408 -1.00 -36.33 -20.91
CA SER A 408 -1.77 -36.20 -22.15
C SER A 408 -2.45 -37.51 -22.52
N ASP A 409 -3.72 -37.44 -22.91
CA ASP A 409 -4.47 -38.57 -23.45
C ASP A 409 -5.19 -38.19 -24.77
N ALA A 410 -6.13 -39.04 -25.21
CA ALA A 410 -6.91 -38.82 -26.44
C ALA A 410 -7.84 -37.59 -26.39
N GLN A 411 -8.16 -37.08 -25.20
CA GLN A 411 -8.99 -35.89 -24.99
C GLN A 411 -8.16 -34.60 -24.89
N GLY A 412 -6.85 -34.73 -24.61
CA GLY A 412 -5.89 -33.62 -24.66
C GLY A 412 -4.92 -33.62 -23.49
N MET A 413 -4.27 -32.48 -23.28
CA MET A 413 -3.41 -32.23 -22.11
C MET A 413 -4.26 -32.03 -20.85
N TYR A 414 -3.89 -32.67 -19.76
CA TYR A 414 -4.53 -32.52 -18.44
C TYR A 414 -3.52 -32.44 -17.31
N TYR A 415 -3.97 -31.87 -16.19
CA TYR A 415 -3.20 -31.74 -14.96
C TYR A 415 -3.79 -32.61 -13.86
N VAL A 416 -2.91 -33.22 -13.06
CA VAL A 416 -3.25 -33.95 -11.84
C VAL A 416 -2.47 -33.35 -10.68
N PHE A 417 -3.16 -33.04 -9.59
CA PHE A 417 -2.59 -32.36 -8.42
C PHE A 417 -2.43 -33.36 -7.27
N GLU A 418 -1.63 -34.41 -7.46
CA GLU A 418 -1.53 -35.54 -6.51
C GLU A 418 -1.12 -35.08 -5.11
N GLN A 419 -0.07 -34.26 -5.00
CA GLN A 419 0.40 -33.74 -3.71
C GLN A 419 -0.67 -32.89 -3.01
N LEU A 420 -1.36 -32.02 -3.74
CA LEU A 420 -2.40 -31.16 -3.19
C LEU A 420 -3.61 -31.99 -2.70
N GLN A 421 -3.97 -33.04 -3.44
CA GLN A 421 -5.02 -33.98 -3.06
C GLN A 421 -4.65 -34.74 -1.78
N LEU A 422 -3.41 -35.22 -1.69
CA LEU A 422 -2.87 -35.95 -0.54
C LEU A 422 -2.87 -35.06 0.72
N ASP A 423 -2.31 -33.86 0.63
CA ASP A 423 -2.28 -32.86 1.71
C ASP A 423 -3.69 -32.57 2.25
N LEU A 424 -4.66 -32.33 1.35
CA LEU A 424 -6.04 -32.01 1.74
C LEU A 424 -6.79 -33.20 2.34
N LYS A 425 -6.44 -34.43 1.94
CA LYS A 425 -6.97 -35.65 2.54
C LYS A 425 -6.47 -35.78 3.97
N VAL A 426 -5.16 -35.68 4.17
CA VAL A 426 -4.52 -35.74 5.49
C VAL A 426 -5.05 -34.65 6.42
N ALA A 427 -5.20 -33.42 5.92
CA ALA A 427 -5.75 -32.32 6.72
C ALA A 427 -7.17 -32.58 7.23
N LYS A 428 -8.01 -33.29 6.45
CA LYS A 428 -9.34 -33.70 6.89
C LYS A 428 -9.29 -34.81 7.93
N GLU A 429 -8.39 -35.79 7.77
CA GLU A 429 -8.23 -36.91 8.71
C GLU A 429 -7.65 -36.47 10.06
N LEU A 430 -6.78 -35.45 10.07
CA LEU A 430 -6.20 -34.90 11.30
C LEU A 430 -7.22 -34.18 12.20
N ARG A 431 -8.37 -33.79 11.65
CA ARG A 431 -9.35 -32.90 12.29
C ARG A 431 -10.76 -33.48 12.39
N GLY A 432 -11.03 -34.59 11.69
CA GLY A 432 -12.26 -35.37 11.78
C GLY A 432 -12.17 -36.38 12.92
#